data_AF-A0A938NUB6-F1
#
_entry.id   AF-A0A938NUB6-F1
#
_cell.length_a   1.000
_cell.length_b   1.000
_cell.length_c   1.000
_cell.angle_alpha   90.00
_cell.angle_beta   90.00
_cell.angle_gamma   90.00
#
_symmetry.space_group_name_H-M   'P 1'
#
loop_
_entity.id
_entity.type
_entity.pdbx_description
1 polymer ?
#
loop_
_entity_poly.entity_id
_entity_poly.type
_entity_poly.pdbx_seq_one_letter_code
_entity_poly.pdbx_strand_id
1 'polypeptide(L)'
;AFHDSCYTGRYNDIYREPRNILESCNIKIREPRRNRKNGFCCGAGGGRLFMEEKAGKRINIERTEELIDTNVSTIATVCPFCMTMITDGIKDKGMQERVEIKDISEILNEFL
;
A
#
# COMPACT_ATOMS: atom_id res chain seq x y z
N ALA A 1 7.50 -3.01 1.36
CA ALA A 1 6.96 -2.98 -0.02
C ALA A 1 6.33 -1.62 -0.27
N PHE A 2 6.19 -1.19 -1.52
CA PHE A 2 5.50 0.07 -1.83
C PHE A 2 4.14 -0.19 -2.50
N HIS A 3 3.09 0.46 -2.00
CA HIS A 3 1.76 0.47 -2.61
C HIS A 3 1.57 1.76 -3.42
N ASP A 4 1.58 1.63 -4.74
CA ASP A 4 1.31 2.75 -5.64
C ASP A 4 -0.13 3.25 -5.50
N SER A 5 -0.30 4.42 -4.90
CA SER A 5 -1.59 5.08 -4.75
C SER A 5 -2.15 5.52 -6.11
N CYS A 6 -3.46 5.36 -6.33
CA CYS A 6 -4.06 5.59 -7.64
C CYS A 6 -3.93 7.04 -8.13
N TYR A 7 -4.14 8.03 -7.25
CA TYR A 7 -4.01 9.45 -7.59
C TYR A 7 -2.57 9.83 -7.95
N THR A 8 -1.61 9.52 -7.09
CA THR A 8 -0.19 9.81 -7.35
C THR A 8 0.32 9.06 -8.58
N GLY A 9 0.07 7.75 -8.68
CA GLY A 9 0.52 6.93 -9.79
C GLY A 9 -0.31 7.09 -11.06
N ARG A 10 -1.50 6.48 -11.10
CA ARG A 10 -2.29 6.35 -12.35
C ARG A 10 -2.75 7.68 -12.92
N TYR A 11 -3.05 8.67 -12.08
CA TYR A 11 -3.58 9.95 -12.53
C TYR A 11 -2.53 11.05 -12.70
N ASN A 12 -1.37 10.96 -12.03
CA ASN A 12 -0.32 11.97 -12.10
C ASN A 12 1.03 11.45 -12.65
N ASP A 13 1.13 10.16 -12.96
CA ASP A 13 2.35 9.47 -13.44
C ASP A 13 3.56 9.59 -12.49
N ILE A 14 3.29 9.79 -11.20
CA ILE A 14 4.31 9.93 -10.16
C ILE A 14 4.56 8.55 -9.54
N TYR A 15 5.62 7.89 -9.98
CA TYR A 15 6.03 6.58 -9.48
C TYR A 15 7.44 6.58 -8.90
N ARG A 16 8.33 7.44 -9.40
CA ARG A 16 9.75 7.40 -9.05
C ARG A 16 10.04 8.18 -7.79
N GLU A 17 9.35 9.29 -7.60
CA GLU A 17 9.55 10.26 -6.54
C GLU A 17 9.33 9.65 -5.14
N PRO A 18 8.24 8.89 -4.89
CA PRO A 18 8.07 8.22 -3.59
C PRO A 18 9.16 7.17 -3.32
N ARG A 19 9.66 6.51 -4.38
CA ARG A 19 10.72 5.52 -4.27
C ARG A 19 12.07 6.17 -3.97
N ASN A 20 12.37 7.29 -4.63
CA ASN A 20 13.58 8.07 -4.36
C ASN A 20 13.64 8.51 -2.89
N ILE A 21 12.51 8.91 -2.29
CA ILE A 21 12.43 9.27 -0.87
C ILE A 21 12.81 8.06 0.00
N LEU A 22 12.18 6.91 -0.22
CA LEU A 22 12.49 5.69 0.54
C LEU A 22 13.95 5.23 0.36
N GLU A 23 14.47 5.28 -0.87
CA GLU A 23 15.85 4.96 -1.18
C GLU A 23 16.84 5.92 -0.50
N SER A 24 16.49 7.20 -0.36
CA SER A 24 17.29 8.18 0.37
C SER A 24 17.41 7.87 1.88
N CYS A 25 16.43 7.16 2.43
CA CYS A 25 16.47 6.59 3.79
C CYS A 25 17.21 5.24 3.85
N ASN A 26 17.95 4.85 2.80
CA ASN A 26 18.63 3.56 2.68
C ASN A 26 17.69 2.34 2.78
N ILE A 27 16.40 2.50 2.44
CA ILE A 27 15.40 1.43 2.45
C ILE A 27 15.40 0.72 1.10
N LYS A 28 15.58 -0.62 1.14
CA LYS A 28 15.41 -1.45 -0.06
C LYS A 28 13.94 -1.79 -0.29
N ILE A 29 13.41 -1.34 -1.42
CA ILE A 29 12.01 -1.60 -1.80
C ILE A 29 11.88 -3.00 -2.41
N ARG A 30 10.99 -3.82 -1.85
CA ARG A 30 10.50 -5.04 -2.50
C ARG A 30 9.17 -4.74 -3.17
N GLU A 31 9.15 -4.86 -4.50
CA GLU A 31 7.99 -4.56 -5.31
C GLU A 31 7.00 -5.74 -5.30
N PRO A 32 5.69 -5.49 -5.11
CA PRO A 32 4.67 -6.49 -5.37
C PRO A 32 4.59 -6.79 -6.88
N ARG A 33 4.01 -7.95 -7.23
CA ARG A 33 3.87 -8.41 -8.62
C ARG A 33 3.19 -7.37 -9.51
N ARG A 34 2.11 -6.75 -9.03
CA ARG A 34 1.40 -5.62 -9.63
C ARG A 34 1.87 -4.33 -8.97
N ASN A 35 2.69 -3.57 -9.67
CA ASN A 35 3.22 -2.28 -9.23
C ASN A 35 3.12 -1.24 -10.36
N ARG A 36 3.38 0.02 -10.01
CA ARG A 36 3.36 1.20 -10.87
C ARG A 36 2.06 1.30 -11.66
N LYS A 37 2.11 1.46 -12.99
CA LYS A 37 0.94 1.50 -13.88
C LYS A 37 0.03 0.27 -13.79
N ASN A 38 0.60 -0.88 -13.43
CA ASN A 38 -0.13 -2.13 -13.25
C ASN A 38 -0.61 -2.34 -11.80
N GLY A 39 -0.40 -1.36 -10.91
CA GLY A 39 -0.75 -1.41 -9.50
C GLY A 39 -2.24 -1.72 -9.28
N PHE A 40 -2.50 -2.63 -8.35
CA PHE A 40 -3.85 -3.07 -8.02
C PHE A 40 -4.45 -2.20 -6.90
N CYS A 41 -5.75 -1.91 -7.02
CA CYS A 41 -6.45 -0.95 -6.15
C CYS A 41 -6.49 -1.43 -4.69
N CYS A 42 -6.45 -0.49 -3.73
CA CYS A 42 -6.69 -0.79 -2.32
C CYS A 42 -8.18 -1.03 -1.98
N GLY A 43 -9.11 -0.64 -2.87
CA GLY A 43 -10.54 -0.83 -2.70
C GLY A 43 -11.34 0.35 -2.15
N ALA A 44 -10.70 1.44 -1.70
CA ALA A 44 -11.43 2.59 -1.11
C ALA A 44 -12.05 3.57 -2.12
N GLY A 45 -11.44 3.74 -3.30
CA GLY A 45 -11.80 4.79 -4.26
C GLY A 45 -13.22 4.69 -4.79
N GLY A 46 -13.77 5.81 -5.27
CA GLY A 46 -15.11 5.85 -5.87
C GLY A 46 -16.25 5.59 -4.88
N GLY A 47 -16.06 5.89 -3.60
CA GLY A 47 -17.04 5.67 -2.53
C GLY A 47 -17.12 4.23 -2.01
N ARG A 48 -16.30 3.31 -2.56
CA ARG A 48 -16.34 1.89 -2.20
C ARG A 48 -15.95 1.59 -0.76
N LEU A 49 -15.18 2.48 -0.11
CA LEU A 49 -14.92 2.40 1.33
C LEU A 49 -16.22 2.29 2.17
N PHE A 50 -17.29 2.95 1.71
CA PHE A 50 -18.57 3.01 2.42
C PHE A 50 -19.59 1.99 1.90
N MET A 51 -19.20 1.12 0.97
CA MET A 51 -20.07 0.15 0.35
C MET A 51 -19.69 -1.26 0.78
N GLU A 52 -20.69 -2.12 0.96
CA GLU A 52 -20.45 -3.53 1.17
C GLU A 52 -20.07 -4.23 -0.14
N GLU A 53 -18.90 -4.87 -0.16
CA GLU A 53 -18.50 -5.75 -1.26
C GLU A 53 -19.13 -7.14 -1.06
N LYS A 54 -20.12 -7.49 -1.89
CA LYS A 54 -20.90 -8.73 -1.74
C LYS A 54 -20.47 -9.86 -2.68
N ALA A 55 -19.57 -9.58 -3.61
CA ALA A 55 -19.20 -10.51 -4.67
C ALA A 55 -17.69 -10.79 -4.65
N GLY A 56 -17.35 -12.07 -4.60
CA GLY A 56 -15.97 -12.55 -4.67
C GLY A 56 -15.12 -12.14 -3.47
N LYS A 57 -13.79 -12.20 -3.66
CA LYS A 57 -12.82 -11.74 -2.68
C LYS A 57 -12.77 -10.22 -2.68
N ARG A 58 -12.88 -9.61 -1.50
CA ARG A 58 -12.79 -8.16 -1.31
C ARG A 58 -11.48 -7.62 -1.90
N ILE A 59 -11.55 -6.44 -2.53
CA ILE A 59 -10.42 -5.87 -3.27
C ILE A 59 -9.23 -5.60 -2.34
N ASN A 60 -9.51 -5.06 -1.14
CA ASN A 60 -8.46 -4.77 -0.16
C ASN A 60 -7.75 -6.05 0.29
N ILE A 61 -8.48 -7.14 0.50
CA ILE A 61 -7.91 -8.43 0.91
C ILE A 61 -6.98 -8.99 -0.17
N GLU A 62 -7.42 -9.00 -1.43
CA GLU A 62 -6.59 -9.41 -2.56
C GLU A 62 -5.33 -8.56 -2.68
N ARG A 63 -5.43 -7.23 -2.49
CA ARG A 63 -4.25 -6.38 -2.56
C ARG A 63 -3.30 -6.58 -1.38
N THR A 64 -3.84 -6.76 -0.17
CA THR A 64 -3.04 -6.91 1.04
C THR A 64 -2.25 -8.22 1.02
N GLU A 65 -2.85 -9.33 0.59
CA GLU A 65 -2.11 -10.58 0.41
C GLU A 65 -0.92 -10.42 -0.54
N GLU A 66 -1.14 -9.79 -1.70
CA GLU A 66 -0.06 -9.53 -2.66
C GLU A 66 1.08 -8.68 -2.08
N LEU A 67 0.75 -7.73 -1.19
CA LEU A 67 1.76 -6.91 -0.52
C LEU A 67 2.51 -7.72 0.56
N ILE A 68 1.81 -8.56 1.32
CA ILE A 68 2.39 -9.44 2.35
C ILE A 68 3.34 -10.48 1.71
N ASP A 69 2.98 -11.03 0.55
CA ASP A 69 3.77 -12.03 -0.20
C ASP A 69 5.16 -11.53 -0.62
N THR A 70 5.39 -10.21 -0.59
CA THR A 70 6.72 -9.62 -0.80
C THR A 70 7.71 -9.90 0.35
N ASN A 71 7.24 -10.47 1.46
CA ASN A 71 8.02 -10.80 2.66
C ASN A 71 8.74 -9.57 3.23
N VAL A 72 7.96 -8.55 3.57
CA VAL A 72 8.41 -7.28 4.16
C VAL A 72 7.78 -7.08 5.53
N SER A 73 8.48 -6.38 6.43
CA SER A 73 7.91 -5.93 7.72
C SER A 73 7.05 -4.67 7.59
N THR A 74 7.31 -3.85 6.56
CA THR A 74 6.64 -2.55 6.39
C THR A 74 6.12 -2.39 4.97
N ILE A 75 4.86 -2.00 4.84
CA ILE A 75 4.22 -1.55 3.60
C ILE A 75 4.17 -0.01 3.64
N ALA A 76 4.71 0.63 2.62
CA ALA A 76 4.72 2.09 2.48
C ALA A 76 3.67 2.54 1.45
N THR A 77 3.00 3.66 1.71
CA THR A 77 2.05 4.30 0.79
C THR A 77 2.08 5.82 0.95
N VAL A 78 1.33 6.53 0.11
CA VAL A 78 1.20 8.01 0.11
C VAL A 78 -0.26 8.46 0.17
N CYS A 79 -1.16 7.56 0.59
CA CYS A 79 -2.60 7.79 0.56
C CYS A 79 -3.25 7.25 1.83
N PRO A 80 -3.96 8.10 2.61
CA PRO A 80 -4.57 7.68 3.87
C PRO A 80 -5.67 6.64 3.65
N PHE A 81 -6.42 6.70 2.55
CA PHE A 81 -7.41 5.66 2.23
C PHE A 81 -6.76 4.30 1.97
N CYS A 82 -5.61 4.28 1.30
CA CYS A 82 -4.85 3.05 1.12
C CYS A 82 -4.38 2.50 2.47
N MET A 83 -3.94 3.39 3.38
CA MET A 83 -3.58 2.99 4.75
C MET A 83 -4.73 2.31 5.47
N THR A 84 -5.91 2.92 5.47
CA THR A 84 -7.11 2.33 6.11
C THR A 84 -7.42 0.95 5.55
N MET A 85 -7.54 0.83 4.22
CA MET A 85 -7.95 -0.43 3.59
C MET A 85 -6.94 -1.56 3.79
N ILE A 86 -5.64 -1.23 3.70
CA ILE A 86 -4.57 -2.22 3.87
C ILE A 86 -4.41 -2.57 5.35
N THR A 87 -4.57 -1.62 6.29
CA THR A 87 -4.61 -1.91 7.73
C THR A 87 -5.71 -2.93 8.05
N ASP A 88 -6.91 -2.72 7.53
CA ASP A 88 -8.02 -3.66 7.70
C ASP A 88 -7.69 -5.02 7.10
N GLY A 89 -7.07 -5.05 5.91
CA GLY A 89 -6.63 -6.30 5.30
C GLY A 89 -5.54 -7.03 6.09
N ILE A 90 -4.61 -6.31 6.72
CA ILE A 90 -3.53 -6.89 7.54
C ILE A 90 -4.14 -7.57 8.77
N LYS A 91 -5.10 -6.90 9.42
CA LYS A 91 -5.85 -7.44 10.56
C LYS A 91 -6.66 -8.66 10.18
N ASP A 92 -7.36 -8.63 9.04
CA ASP A 92 -8.13 -9.76 8.52
C ASP A 92 -7.25 -10.98 8.26
N LYS A 93 -6.00 -10.77 7.82
CA LYS A 93 -5.00 -11.84 7.63
C LYS A 93 -4.29 -12.28 8.92
N GLY A 94 -4.57 -11.66 10.07
CA GLY A 94 -3.89 -11.96 11.33
C GLY A 94 -2.40 -11.59 11.32
N MET A 95 -1.99 -10.63 10.50
CA MET A 95 -0.58 -10.28 10.27
C MET A 95 -0.14 -9.00 10.99
N GLN A 96 -1.00 -8.41 11.84
CA GLN A 96 -0.78 -7.12 12.51
C GLN A 96 0.43 -7.06 13.44
N GLU A 97 0.96 -8.21 13.90
CA GLU A 97 2.19 -8.28 14.71
C GLU A 97 3.46 -8.41 13.86
N ARG A 98 3.32 -8.67 12.56
CA ARG A 98 4.45 -8.97 11.65
C ARG A 98 4.63 -7.93 10.56
N VAL A 99 3.53 -7.31 10.12
CA VAL A 99 3.51 -6.36 9.03
C VAL A 99 2.76 -5.11 9.47
N GLU A 100 3.40 -3.96 9.31
CA GLU A 100 2.79 -2.64 9.51
C GLU A 100 2.62 -1.92 8.17
N ILE A 101 1.75 -0.91 8.16
CA ILE A 101 1.62 0.04 7.06
C ILE A 101 1.92 1.45 7.56
N LYS A 102 2.71 2.20 6.79
CA LYS A 102 3.14 3.56 7.08
C LYS A 102 2.98 4.48 5.87
N ASP A 103 2.70 5.75 6.13
CA ASP A 103 2.92 6.81 5.15
C ASP A 103 4.42 7.04 4.94
N ILE A 104 4.83 7.46 3.74
CA ILE A 104 6.24 7.80 3.49
C ILE A 104 6.75 8.94 4.38
N SER A 105 5.86 9.83 4.84
CA SER A 105 6.22 10.94 5.72
C SER A 105 6.55 10.46 7.13
N GLU A 106 5.83 9.44 7.62
CA GLU A 106 6.14 8.78 8.89
C GLU A 106 7.50 8.09 8.81
N ILE A 107 7.75 7.36 7.70
CA ILE A 107 9.04 6.72 7.45
C ILE A 107 10.14 7.77 7.41
N LEU A 108 9.98 8.86 6.65
CA LEU A 108 10.99 9.91 6.54
C LEU A 108 11.31 10.52 7.92
N ASN A 109 10.30 10.74 8.76
CA ASN A 109 10.46 11.29 10.10
C ASN A 109 11.26 10.37 11.04
N GLU A 110 11.32 9.06 10.80
CA GLU A 110 12.15 8.13 11.58
C GLU A 110 13.66 8.27 11.26
N PHE A 111 14.03 9.00 10.20
CA PHE A 111 15.41 9.21 9.74
C PHE A 111 15.91 10.64 9.91
N LEU A 112 15.06 11.54 10.42
CA LEU A 112 15.42 12.92 10.79
C LEU A 112 15.84 12.99 12.26
#